data_AF-A0A2M6IVD0-F1
#
_entry.id   AF-A0A2M6IVD0-F1
#
_cell.length_a   1.000
_cell.length_b   1.000
_cell.length_c   1.000
_cell.angle_alpha   90.00
_cell.angle_beta   90.00
_cell.angle_gamma   90.00
#
_symmetry.space_group_name_H-M   'P 1'
#
loop_
_entity.id
_entity.type
_entity.pdbx_description
1 polymer ?
#
loop_
_entity_poly.entity_id
_entity_poly.type
_entity_poly.pdbx_seq_one_letter_code
_entity_poly.pdbx_strand_id
1 'polypeptide(L)'
;MAYRKNNTREENPYDERVVFIRRISKKTTGGNYITFSALVVVGDRKGKVGIGLGRGREVPPAIQKGITQAKRNMIQFPLYNETLPHEIKIKYKSSRLILKPAPPGTGLKVGGVVRAVLDVAGVNNASGKIIGTRNQITNAYAIMEAIKQLKPRIVKETVKKEKKVEVKAKDEKVSKKIVDKTEPVKKDVVKKKVEKAIKSSKDVKVKAISKKTSVKKNIKVKVVKKPKTSKKA
;
A
#
# COMPACT_ATOMS: atom_id res chain seq x y z
N MET A 1 -11.65 -16.01 41.38
CA MET A 1 -12.07 -15.03 40.36
C MET A 1 -11.19 -15.21 39.13
N ALA A 2 -11.68 -15.84 38.06
CA ALA A 2 -10.85 -16.15 36.90
C ALA A 2 -10.78 -14.96 35.93
N TYR A 3 -9.58 -14.42 35.70
CA TYR A 3 -9.36 -13.39 34.67
C TYR A 3 -9.56 -14.00 33.28
N ARG A 4 -10.77 -13.85 32.74
CA ARG A 4 -11.12 -14.21 31.35
C ARG A 4 -10.37 -13.27 30.40
N LYS A 5 -9.15 -13.64 30.04
CA LYS A 5 -8.30 -12.88 29.13
C LYS A 5 -8.97 -12.84 27.75
N ASN A 6 -9.57 -11.70 27.42
CA ASN A 6 -10.22 -11.47 26.12
C ASN A 6 -9.17 -11.60 25.02
N ASN A 7 -9.11 -12.78 24.40
CA ASN A 7 -8.19 -13.08 23.31
C ASN A 7 -8.77 -12.51 22.00
N THR A 8 -8.88 -11.19 21.94
CA THR A 8 -9.12 -10.47 20.68
C THR A 8 -7.95 -10.82 19.77
N ARG A 9 -8.21 -11.65 18.76
CA ARG A 9 -7.24 -11.92 17.71
C ARG A 9 -7.03 -10.62 16.94
N GLU A 10 -5.98 -9.89 17.30
CA GLU A 10 -5.48 -8.80 16.48
C GLU A 10 -5.19 -9.37 15.09
N GLU A 11 -5.90 -8.89 14.08
CA GLU A 11 -5.62 -9.23 12.69
C GLU A 11 -4.21 -8.75 12.36
N ASN A 12 -3.25 -9.68 12.34
CA ASN A 12 -1.84 -9.36 12.14
C ASN A 12 -1.69 -8.79 10.71
N PRO A 13 -1.43 -7.47 10.54
CA PRO A 13 -1.54 -6.81 9.25
C PRO A 13 -0.32 -7.05 8.34
N TYR A 14 0.52 -8.02 8.72
CA TYR A 14 1.79 -8.35 8.08
C TYR A 14 1.77 -9.79 7.57
N ASP A 15 2.18 -9.97 6.31
CA ASP A 15 2.56 -11.26 5.72
C ASP A 15 3.93 -11.67 6.30
N GLU A 16 4.02 -12.88 6.85
CA GLU A 16 5.18 -13.40 7.55
C GLU A 16 5.70 -14.65 6.83
N ARG A 17 6.91 -14.58 6.25
CA ARG A 17 7.50 -15.69 5.49
C ARG A 17 8.83 -16.14 6.04
N VAL A 18 8.93 -17.44 6.31
CA VAL A 18 10.19 -18.10 6.67
C VAL A 18 10.97 -18.37 5.40
N VAL A 19 12.18 -17.81 5.29
CA VAL A 19 13.04 -18.00 4.11
C VAL A 19 13.82 -19.30 4.23
N PHE A 20 14.41 -19.55 5.40
CA PHE A 20 15.04 -20.83 5.72
C PHE A 20 15.18 -21.04 7.22
N ILE A 21 15.34 -22.31 7.59
CA ILE A 21 15.61 -22.77 8.94
C ILE A 21 16.91 -23.59 8.89
N ARG A 22 17.80 -23.41 9.87
CA ARG A 22 18.99 -24.25 10.04
C ARG A 22 19.09 -24.78 11.47
N ARG A 23 19.47 -26.05 11.59
CA ARG A 23 19.89 -26.68 12.85
C ARG A 23 21.35 -26.30 13.13
N ILE A 24 21.66 -25.89 14.36
CA ILE A 24 23.00 -25.53 14.81
C ILE A 24 23.29 -26.32 16.09
N SER A 25 24.36 -27.12 16.08
CA SER A 25 24.81 -27.93 17.21
C SER A 25 26.08 -27.37 17.84
N LYS A 26 26.11 -27.30 19.18
CA LYS A 26 27.32 -27.10 19.99
C LYS A 26 27.69 -28.46 20.62
N LYS A 27 28.96 -28.85 20.63
CA LYS A 27 29.43 -30.03 21.38
C LYS A 27 29.57 -29.70 22.87
N THR A 28 29.27 -30.67 23.71
CA THR A 28 29.27 -30.63 25.18
C THR A 28 29.68 -32.00 25.70
N THR A 29 30.10 -32.10 26.96
CA THR A 29 30.59 -33.35 27.57
C THR A 29 29.57 -34.48 27.47
N GLY A 30 28.28 -34.19 27.73
CA GLY A 30 27.17 -35.13 27.59
C GLY A 30 26.54 -35.25 26.19
N GLY A 31 27.16 -34.71 25.13
CA GLY A 31 26.66 -34.83 23.75
C GLY A 31 26.46 -33.50 23.02
N ASN A 32 25.50 -33.46 22.08
CA ASN A 32 25.28 -32.32 21.19
C ASN A 32 24.12 -31.43 21.67
N TYR A 33 24.42 -30.21 22.12
CA TYR A 33 23.41 -29.19 22.41
C TYR A 33 22.88 -28.58 21.10
N ILE A 34 21.65 -28.94 20.74
CA ILE A 34 21.01 -28.54 19.47
C ILE A 34 20.16 -27.27 19.66
N THR A 35 20.17 -26.41 18.65
CA THR A 35 19.32 -25.21 18.54
C THR A 35 18.90 -25.00 17.09
N PHE A 36 17.82 -24.26 16.86
CA PHE A 36 17.37 -23.86 15.52
C PHE A 36 17.51 -22.37 15.34
N SER A 37 17.89 -21.94 14.13
CA SER A 37 17.88 -20.55 13.72
C SER A 37 17.06 -20.40 12.43
N ALA A 38 16.14 -19.43 12.44
CA ALA A 38 15.24 -19.15 11.33
C ALA A 38 15.49 -17.73 10.81
N LEU A 39 15.58 -17.58 9.49
CA LEU A 39 15.51 -16.28 8.83
C LEU A 39 14.06 -16.02 8.39
N VAL A 40 13.48 -14.93 8.87
CA VAL A 40 12.10 -14.54 8.62
C VAL A 40 12.06 -13.17 7.95
N VAL A 41 11.17 -13.03 6.97
CA VAL A 41 10.81 -11.78 6.30
C VAL A 41 9.38 -11.43 6.72
N VAL A 42 9.13 -10.16 7.02
CA VAL A 42 7.82 -9.65 7.46
C VAL A 42 7.52 -8.35 6.71
N GLY A 43 6.28 -8.12 6.29
CA GLY A 43 5.90 -6.90 5.58
C GLY A 43 4.41 -6.83 5.27
N ASP A 44 3.95 -5.66 4.82
CA ASP A 44 2.51 -5.32 4.71
C ASP A 44 1.97 -5.36 3.27
N ARG A 45 2.78 -5.82 2.30
CA ARG A 45 2.54 -5.71 0.84
C ARG A 45 2.23 -4.29 0.33
N LYS A 46 2.46 -3.26 1.14
CA LYS A 46 2.27 -1.82 0.82
C LYS A 46 3.63 -1.09 0.80
N GLY A 47 4.69 -1.84 0.56
CA GLY A 47 6.06 -1.34 0.54
C GLY A 47 6.75 -1.30 1.91
N LYS A 48 6.23 -1.84 3.02
CA LYS A 48 7.07 -2.05 4.22
C LYS A 48 7.57 -3.48 4.25
N VAL A 49 8.87 -3.63 4.48
CA VAL A 49 9.52 -4.94 4.63
C VAL A 49 10.63 -4.91 5.67
N GLY A 50 10.71 -5.95 6.49
CA GLY A 50 11.72 -6.16 7.51
C GLY A 50 12.24 -7.59 7.49
N ILE A 51 13.47 -7.78 7.97
CA ILE A 51 14.13 -9.09 8.02
C ILE A 51 14.69 -9.32 9.43
N GLY A 52 14.47 -10.52 9.97
CA GLY A 52 14.90 -10.93 11.30
C GLY A 52 15.49 -12.34 11.33
N LEU A 53 16.53 -12.51 12.13
CA LEU A 53 17.19 -13.78 12.39
C LEU A 53 16.90 -14.22 13.83
N GLY A 54 15.98 -15.18 13.99
CA GLY A 54 15.68 -15.75 15.30
C GLY A 54 16.55 -16.97 15.64
N ARG A 55 16.65 -17.29 16.94
CA ARG A 55 17.25 -18.53 17.45
C ARG A 55 16.52 -19.05 18.69
N GLY A 56 16.24 -20.36 18.71
CA GLY A 56 15.54 -21.06 19.79
C GLY A 56 16.10 -22.46 20.04
N ARG A 57 15.65 -23.11 21.12
CA ARG A 57 15.86 -24.55 21.34
C ARG A 57 15.04 -25.39 20.36
N GLU A 58 13.83 -24.91 20.05
CA GLU A 58 12.89 -25.47 19.08
C GLU A 58 12.66 -24.51 17.90
N VAL A 59 11.95 -24.99 16.87
CA VAL A 59 11.65 -24.23 15.65
C VAL A 59 10.62 -23.10 15.88
N PRO A 60 9.44 -23.31 16.49
CA PRO A 60 8.46 -22.23 16.70
C PRO A 60 9.02 -21.01 17.46
N PRO A 61 9.71 -21.14 18.61
CA PRO A 61 10.28 -19.97 19.30
C PRO A 61 11.46 -19.35 18.55
N ALA A 62 12.12 -20.07 17.64
CA ALA A 62 13.09 -19.45 16.73
C ALA A 62 12.40 -18.56 15.69
N ILE A 63 11.28 -19.01 15.10
CA ILE A 63 10.50 -18.22 14.15
C ILE A 63 9.89 -16.99 14.84
N GLN A 64 9.27 -17.14 16.02
CA GLN A 64 8.66 -16.03 16.76
C GLN A 64 9.66 -14.90 17.05
N LYS A 65 10.87 -15.24 17.50
CA LYS A 65 11.96 -14.26 17.72
C LYS A 65 12.41 -13.59 16.42
N GLY A 66 12.42 -14.34 15.30
CA GLY A 66 12.69 -13.80 13.96
C GLY A 66 11.65 -12.76 13.56
N ILE A 67 10.36 -13.06 13.75
CA ILE A 67 9.24 -12.13 13.51
C ILE A 67 9.39 -10.87 14.37
N THR A 68 9.62 -11.00 15.67
CA THR A 68 9.81 -9.85 16.57
C THR A 68 10.99 -8.97 16.15
N GLN A 69 12.09 -9.56 15.68
CA GLN A 69 13.23 -8.78 15.18
C GLN A 69 12.94 -8.14 13.82
N ALA A 70 12.26 -8.84 12.90
CA ALA A 70 11.87 -8.30 11.60
C ALA A 70 10.93 -7.08 11.73
N LYS A 71 9.95 -7.15 12.64
CA LYS A 71 9.02 -6.04 12.94
C LYS A 71 9.73 -4.80 13.52
N ARG A 72 10.88 -4.96 14.20
CA ARG A 72 11.73 -3.84 14.64
C ARG A 72 12.58 -3.24 13.51
N ASN A 73 12.93 -4.05 12.52
CA ASN A 73 13.85 -3.70 11.42
C ASN A 73 13.11 -3.45 10.10
N MET A 74 11.92 -2.83 10.14
CA MET A 74 11.15 -2.51 8.93
C MET A 74 11.72 -1.29 8.20
N ILE A 75 11.80 -1.39 6.87
CA ILE A 75 12.24 -0.34 5.95
C ILE A 75 11.13 -0.08 4.92
N GLN A 76 10.95 1.18 4.54
CA GLN A 76 10.05 1.56 3.46
C GLN A 76 10.73 1.32 2.10
N PHE A 77 10.03 0.61 1.22
CA PHE A 77 10.37 0.32 -0.16
C PHE A 77 9.77 1.40 -1.07
N PRO A 78 10.57 2.07 -1.92
CA PRO A 78 10.07 3.00 -2.92
C PRO A 78 9.52 2.22 -4.13
N LEU A 79 8.21 2.01 -4.16
CA LEU A 79 7.50 1.35 -5.26
C LEU A 79 7.17 2.34 -6.38
N TYR A 80 7.16 1.87 -7.63
CA TYR A 80 6.60 2.58 -8.77
C TYR A 80 5.81 1.59 -9.62
N ASN A 81 4.49 1.75 -9.73
CA ASN A 81 3.60 0.88 -10.52
C ASN A 81 3.90 -0.63 -10.34
N GLU A 82 3.99 -1.08 -9.08
CA GLU A 82 4.28 -2.47 -8.70
C GLU A 82 5.64 -3.05 -9.16
N THR A 83 6.55 -2.18 -9.61
CA THR A 83 7.91 -2.49 -10.08
C THR A 83 8.95 -1.60 -9.40
N LEU A 84 10.23 -1.80 -9.74
CA LEU A 84 11.36 -1.01 -9.22
C LEU A 84 11.45 0.36 -9.91
N PRO A 85 11.91 1.43 -9.23
CA PRO A 85 12.09 2.75 -9.88
C PRO A 85 13.22 2.81 -10.92
N HIS A 86 14.31 2.06 -10.74
CA HIS A 86 15.50 1.99 -11.62
C HIS A 86 16.26 0.67 -11.37
N GLU A 87 17.25 0.35 -12.23
CA GLU A 87 18.15 -0.79 -11.94
C GLU A 87 19.14 -0.46 -10.82
N ILE A 88 19.48 -1.47 -10.03
CA ILE A 88 20.49 -1.37 -8.97
C ILE A 88 21.41 -2.58 -8.97
N LYS A 89 22.70 -2.31 -8.78
CA LYS A 89 23.77 -3.29 -8.63
C LYS A 89 24.45 -3.02 -7.30
N ILE A 90 24.34 -3.96 -6.36
CA ILE A 90 24.90 -3.78 -5.02
C ILE A 90 25.80 -4.95 -4.63
N LYS A 91 26.83 -4.67 -3.84
CA LYS A 91 27.69 -5.65 -3.18
C LYS A 91 27.55 -5.51 -1.67
N TYR A 92 27.10 -6.57 -1.00
CA TYR A 92 27.08 -6.65 0.45
C TYR A 92 27.87 -7.88 0.90
N LYS A 93 29.03 -7.64 1.54
CA LYS A 93 30.01 -8.68 1.88
C LYS A 93 30.39 -9.50 0.63
N SER A 94 30.15 -10.81 0.64
CA SER A 94 30.38 -11.71 -0.51
C SER A 94 29.18 -11.81 -1.47
N SER A 95 28.03 -11.20 -1.16
CA SER A 95 26.88 -11.15 -2.06
C SER A 95 27.02 -10.02 -3.07
N ARG A 96 26.78 -10.32 -4.35
CA ARG A 96 26.59 -9.35 -5.43
C ARG A 96 25.18 -9.55 -5.97
N LEU A 97 24.34 -8.52 -5.94
CA LEU A 97 22.95 -8.57 -6.35
C LEU A 97 22.72 -7.55 -7.47
N ILE A 98 22.11 -8.02 -8.56
CA ILE A 98 21.59 -7.18 -9.64
C ILE A 98 20.07 -7.26 -9.62
N LEU A 99 19.40 -6.12 -9.55
CA LEU A 99 17.96 -5.96 -9.65
C LEU A 99 17.64 -4.98 -10.78
N LYS A 100 16.65 -5.31 -11.60
CA LYS A 100 16.18 -4.51 -12.73
C LYS A 100 14.65 -4.42 -12.69
N PRO A 101 14.07 -3.24 -13.00
CA PRO A 101 12.63 -3.13 -13.21
C PRO A 101 12.19 -4.07 -14.33
N ALA A 102 10.98 -4.60 -14.22
CA ALA A 102 10.36 -5.42 -15.24
C ALA A 102 9.01 -4.80 -15.66
N PRO A 103 8.58 -4.99 -16.92
CA PRO A 103 7.25 -4.57 -17.38
C PRO A 103 6.14 -5.37 -16.67
N PRO A 104 4.90 -4.82 -16.60
CA PRO A 104 3.77 -5.50 -15.97
C PRO A 104 3.51 -6.86 -16.62
N GLY A 105 3.13 -7.85 -15.80
CA GLY A 105 2.90 -9.23 -16.23
C GLY A 105 4.17 -10.11 -16.27
N THR A 106 5.35 -9.56 -16.00
CA THR A 106 6.60 -10.35 -15.96
C THR A 106 6.69 -11.27 -14.73
N GLY A 107 6.11 -10.84 -13.60
CA GLY A 107 6.27 -11.49 -12.32
C GLY A 107 7.69 -11.33 -11.70
N LEU A 108 7.95 -12.07 -10.62
CA LEU A 108 9.21 -12.05 -9.89
C LEU A 108 10.22 -13.09 -10.44
N LYS A 109 11.01 -12.68 -11.45
CA LYS A 109 12.11 -13.46 -12.05
C LYS A 109 13.42 -13.23 -11.29
N VAL A 110 13.47 -13.68 -10.04
CA VAL A 110 14.58 -13.47 -9.09
C VAL A 110 14.88 -14.74 -8.26
N GLY A 111 16.05 -14.81 -7.62
CA GLY A 111 16.40 -15.92 -6.72
C GLY A 111 15.56 -15.96 -5.44
N GLY A 112 15.37 -17.15 -4.84
CA GLY A 112 14.36 -17.39 -3.79
C GLY A 112 14.37 -16.42 -2.58
N VAL A 113 15.56 -16.06 -2.07
CA VAL A 113 15.68 -15.08 -0.97
C VAL A 113 15.18 -13.69 -1.39
N VAL A 114 15.53 -13.26 -2.61
CA VAL A 114 15.08 -11.99 -3.20
C VAL A 114 13.58 -12.05 -3.44
N ARG A 115 13.07 -13.18 -3.93
CA ARG A 115 11.63 -13.39 -4.16
C ARG A 115 10.84 -13.21 -2.87
N ALA A 116 11.26 -13.86 -1.78
CA ALA A 116 10.56 -13.76 -0.50
C ALA A 116 10.50 -12.32 0.04
N VAL A 117 11.56 -11.52 -0.13
CA VAL A 117 11.60 -10.11 0.28
C VAL A 117 10.72 -9.22 -0.62
N LEU A 118 10.81 -9.38 -1.94
CA LEU A 118 10.06 -8.57 -2.90
C LEU A 118 8.55 -8.84 -2.86
N ASP A 119 8.15 -10.11 -2.74
CA ASP A 119 6.74 -10.55 -2.68
C ASP A 119 6.05 -9.99 -1.42
N VAL A 120 6.70 -10.12 -0.25
CA VAL A 120 6.21 -9.56 1.02
C VAL A 120 6.21 -8.02 1.05
N ALA A 121 7.11 -7.38 0.28
CA ALA A 121 7.10 -5.93 0.09
C ALA A 121 5.98 -5.44 -0.85
N GLY A 122 5.33 -6.31 -1.63
CA GLY A 122 4.32 -5.94 -2.62
C GLY A 122 4.88 -5.56 -4.00
N VAL A 123 6.09 -6.01 -4.35
CA VAL A 123 6.63 -5.89 -5.70
C VAL A 123 6.16 -7.10 -6.52
N ASN A 124 5.37 -6.85 -7.56
CA ASN A 124 4.88 -7.91 -8.45
C ASN A 124 5.84 -8.19 -9.60
N ASN A 125 6.51 -7.16 -10.12
CA ASN A 125 7.32 -7.25 -11.33
C ASN A 125 8.78 -6.86 -11.05
N ALA A 126 9.70 -7.82 -11.13
CA ALA A 126 11.13 -7.55 -11.04
C ALA A 126 11.93 -8.68 -11.72
N SER A 127 13.05 -8.32 -12.33
CA SER A 127 14.04 -9.28 -12.83
C SER A 127 15.38 -9.08 -12.10
N GLY A 128 16.12 -10.15 -11.83
CA GLY A 128 17.36 -9.99 -11.09
C GLY A 128 18.10 -11.28 -10.78
N LYS A 129 19.38 -11.14 -10.47
CA LYS A 129 20.29 -12.27 -10.25
C LYS A 129 21.21 -11.99 -9.07
N ILE A 130 21.33 -12.99 -8.19
CA ILE A 130 22.40 -13.08 -7.21
C ILE A 130 23.62 -13.72 -7.90
N ILE A 131 24.79 -13.10 -7.73
CA ILE A 131 26.06 -13.51 -8.31
C ILE A 131 27.04 -13.81 -7.16
N GLY A 132 27.81 -14.90 -7.29
CA GLY A 132 28.79 -15.34 -6.30
C GLY A 132 28.18 -16.21 -5.19
N THR A 133 27.64 -15.61 -4.13
CA THR A 133 27.33 -16.34 -2.89
C THR A 133 25.98 -17.05 -2.88
N ARG A 134 25.97 -18.29 -2.36
CA ARG A 134 24.75 -19.05 -2.03
C ARG A 134 24.24 -18.77 -0.61
N ASN A 135 24.97 -18.00 0.21
CA ASN A 135 24.58 -17.73 1.61
C ASN A 135 23.35 -16.81 1.68
N GLN A 136 22.24 -17.39 2.15
CA GLN A 136 20.94 -16.73 2.18
C GLN A 136 20.87 -15.54 3.14
N ILE A 137 21.60 -15.57 4.26
CA ILE A 137 21.65 -14.46 5.23
C ILE A 137 22.27 -13.23 4.60
N THR A 138 23.43 -13.40 3.94
CA THR A 138 24.11 -12.29 3.25
C THR A 138 23.30 -11.77 2.06
N ASN A 139 22.58 -12.66 1.35
CA ASN A 139 21.68 -12.27 0.27
C ASN A 139 20.48 -11.47 0.78
N ALA A 140 19.92 -11.84 1.94
CA ALA A 140 18.84 -11.11 2.59
C ALA A 140 19.25 -9.67 2.96
N TYR A 141 20.39 -9.51 3.64
CA TYR A 141 20.92 -8.17 3.97
C TYR A 141 21.35 -7.38 2.72
N ALA A 142 21.84 -8.03 1.66
CA ALA A 142 22.14 -7.36 0.39
C ALA A 142 20.91 -6.68 -0.23
N ILE A 143 19.73 -7.30 -0.12
CA ILE A 143 18.47 -6.71 -0.58
C ILE A 143 18.07 -5.53 0.31
N MET A 144 18.23 -5.63 1.63
CA MET A 144 17.92 -4.51 2.54
C MET A 144 18.80 -3.28 2.28
N GLU A 145 20.09 -3.48 1.96
CA GLU A 145 20.95 -2.38 1.49
C GLU A 145 20.57 -1.87 0.09
N ALA A 146 20.10 -2.74 -0.81
CA ALA A 146 19.61 -2.32 -2.12
C ALA A 146 18.38 -1.39 -1.97
N ILE A 147 17.44 -1.75 -1.10
CA ILE A 147 16.21 -0.98 -0.85
C ILE A 147 16.54 0.42 -0.32
N LYS A 148 17.51 0.54 0.61
CA LYS A 148 17.96 1.85 1.13
C LYS A 148 18.58 2.75 0.07
N GLN A 149 19.21 2.17 -0.95
CA GLN A 149 19.85 2.93 -2.04
C GLN A 149 18.86 3.32 -3.15
N LEU A 150 17.69 2.68 -3.24
CA LEU A 150 16.67 3.06 -4.20
C LEU A 150 16.13 4.46 -3.86
N LYS A 151 16.37 5.42 -4.75
CA LYS A 151 15.67 6.71 -4.78
C LYS A 151 14.26 6.54 -5.39
N PRO A 152 13.22 7.16 -4.81
CA PRO A 152 11.90 7.19 -5.44
C PRO A 152 11.97 8.00 -6.75
N ARG A 153 11.20 7.59 -7.75
CA ARG A 153 11.08 8.35 -9.01
C ARG A 153 10.23 9.58 -8.75
N ILE A 154 10.87 10.72 -8.48
CA ILE A 154 10.20 12.02 -8.46
C ILE A 154 9.74 12.32 -9.88
N VAL A 155 8.47 12.06 -10.17
CA VAL A 155 7.82 12.57 -11.37
C VAL A 155 7.70 14.08 -11.17
N LYS A 156 8.63 14.84 -11.74
CA LYS A 156 8.41 16.27 -11.93
C LYS A 156 7.22 16.38 -12.87
N GLU A 157 6.06 16.71 -12.32
CA GLU A 157 4.92 17.13 -13.12
C GLU A 157 5.37 18.35 -13.92
N THR A 158 5.69 18.14 -15.19
CA THR A 158 5.81 19.21 -16.15
C THR A 158 4.41 19.75 -16.38
N VAL A 159 3.98 20.61 -15.46
CA VAL A 159 2.84 21.51 -15.66
C VAL A 159 3.16 22.27 -16.93
N LYS A 160 2.58 21.82 -18.04
CA LYS A 160 2.54 22.54 -19.30
C LYS A 160 1.73 23.80 -19.00
N LYS A 161 2.40 24.84 -18.52
CA LYS A 161 1.86 26.20 -18.52
C LYS A 161 1.59 26.52 -19.98
N GLU A 162 0.34 26.38 -20.37
CA GLU A 162 -0.18 26.95 -21.60
C GLU A 162 0.24 28.42 -21.61
N LYS A 163 1.08 28.78 -22.58
CA LYS A 163 1.46 30.18 -22.76
C LYS A 163 0.21 30.91 -23.22
N LYS A 164 -0.52 31.54 -22.29
CA LYS A 164 -1.35 32.70 -22.60
C LYS A 164 -0.43 33.76 -23.19
N VAL A 165 -0.40 33.84 -24.52
CA VAL A 165 0.17 34.97 -25.22
C VAL A 165 -0.83 36.10 -25.07
N GLU A 166 -0.55 37.04 -24.18
CA GLU A 166 -1.29 38.30 -24.13
C GLU A 166 -0.93 39.13 -25.38
N VAL A 167 -1.81 39.13 -26.38
CA VAL A 167 -1.78 40.16 -27.42
C VAL A 167 -2.65 41.33 -26.95
N LYS A 168 -2.00 42.37 -26.43
CA LYS A 168 -2.62 43.68 -26.27
C LYS A 168 -2.54 44.42 -27.60
N ALA A 169 -3.66 44.48 -28.32
CA ALA A 169 -3.89 45.48 -29.35
C ALA A 169 -5.34 45.93 -29.27
N LYS A 170 -5.54 47.24 -29.12
CA LYS A 170 -6.79 47.90 -29.46
C LYS A 170 -6.79 48.04 -30.99
N ASP A 171 -7.94 47.90 -31.62
CA ASP A 171 -8.54 48.96 -32.46
C ASP A 171 -9.80 48.43 -33.16
N GLU A 172 -10.76 49.32 -33.40
CA GLU A 172 -12.08 48.99 -33.93
C GLU A 172 -12.17 49.17 -35.46
N LYS A 173 -12.82 48.20 -36.10
CA LYS A 173 -13.65 48.31 -37.33
C LYS A 173 -12.94 48.45 -38.69
N VAL A 174 -13.76 48.18 -39.72
CA VAL A 174 -13.46 48.10 -41.17
C VAL A 174 -12.67 46.83 -41.55
N SER A 175 -13.18 45.90 -42.39
CA SER A 175 -14.42 45.85 -43.18
C SER A 175 -14.95 44.42 -43.39
N LYS A 176 -16.23 44.32 -43.79
CA LYS A 176 -16.95 43.07 -44.08
C LYS A 176 -16.57 42.51 -45.46
N LYS A 177 -16.40 41.18 -45.54
CA LYS A 177 -16.58 40.22 -46.66
C LYS A 177 -16.14 38.84 -46.10
N ILE A 178 -16.72 37.66 -46.35
CA ILE A 178 -17.93 37.15 -47.05
C ILE A 178 -18.32 35.89 -46.21
N VAL A 179 -19.47 35.83 -45.55
CA VAL A 179 -20.70 35.11 -45.99
C VAL A 179 -20.33 33.72 -46.58
N ASP A 180 -20.49 32.61 -45.85
CA ASP A 180 -21.81 32.01 -45.60
C ASP A 180 -21.85 30.93 -44.49
N LYS A 181 -23.07 30.60 -44.05
CA LYS A 181 -23.51 29.55 -43.09
C LYS A 181 -23.70 29.95 -41.63
N THR A 182 -24.78 30.69 -41.39
CA THR A 182 -25.43 30.90 -40.08
C THR A 182 -26.64 29.99 -39.88
N GLU A 183 -26.74 29.37 -38.70
CA GLU A 183 -28.03 29.10 -38.03
C GLU A 183 -28.02 29.75 -36.64
N PRO A 184 -28.98 30.65 -36.36
CA PRO A 184 -29.38 30.89 -34.97
C PRO A 184 -30.87 31.22 -34.80
N VAL A 185 -31.59 30.51 -33.92
CA VAL A 185 -32.83 31.04 -33.31
C VAL A 185 -32.82 30.86 -31.78
N LYS A 186 -32.45 31.97 -31.14
CA LYS A 186 -32.99 32.61 -29.92
C LYS A 186 -33.15 31.81 -28.60
N LYS A 187 -32.72 32.50 -27.55
CA LYS A 187 -32.98 32.23 -26.13
C LYS A 187 -34.43 32.59 -25.80
N ASP A 188 -35.07 31.79 -24.95
CA ASP A 188 -36.06 32.28 -23.98
C ASP A 188 -36.17 31.32 -22.77
N VAL A 189 -36.71 31.82 -21.66
CA VAL A 189 -37.00 31.10 -20.40
C VAL A 189 -35.80 30.61 -19.57
N VAL A 190 -35.17 31.60 -18.96
CA VAL A 190 -34.41 31.56 -17.69
C VAL A 190 -35.05 30.68 -16.59
N LYS A 191 -34.21 30.14 -15.68
CA LYS A 191 -34.51 29.63 -14.30
C LYS A 191 -35.21 28.26 -14.08
N LYS A 192 -35.88 27.60 -15.03
CA LYS A 192 -36.73 26.40 -14.70
C LYS A 192 -36.14 24.98 -14.81
N LYS A 193 -34.83 24.80 -15.08
CA LYS A 193 -34.24 23.46 -15.32
C LYS A 193 -33.50 22.81 -14.14
N VAL A 194 -33.16 23.55 -13.08
CA VAL A 194 -32.44 23.01 -11.90
C VAL A 194 -33.38 22.31 -10.90
N GLU A 195 -34.65 22.71 -10.82
CA GLU A 195 -35.63 22.13 -9.88
C GLU A 195 -36.23 20.78 -10.34
N LYS A 196 -36.07 20.40 -11.63
CA LYS A 196 -36.74 19.21 -12.19
C LYS A 196 -35.98 17.89 -11.97
N ALA A 197 -34.76 17.94 -11.43
CA ALA A 197 -33.96 16.76 -11.10
C ALA A 197 -34.31 16.10 -9.75
N ILE A 198 -35.06 16.79 -8.88
CA ILE A 198 -35.34 16.37 -7.49
C ILE A 198 -36.69 15.61 -7.37
N LYS A 199 -37.41 15.40 -8.48
CA LYS A 199 -38.81 14.91 -8.46
C LYS A 199 -39.11 13.67 -9.31
N SER A 200 -38.12 12.99 -9.89
CA SER A 200 -38.31 11.83 -10.78
C SER A 200 -37.89 10.47 -10.20
N SER A 201 -37.35 10.41 -8.97
CA SER A 201 -36.78 9.20 -8.37
C SER A 201 -37.66 8.51 -7.33
N LYS A 202 -38.98 8.83 -7.25
CA LYS A 202 -39.85 8.34 -6.16
C LYS A 202 -40.98 7.36 -6.53
N ASP A 203 -41.36 7.22 -7.80
CA ASP A 203 -42.67 6.62 -8.14
C ASP A 203 -42.66 5.54 -9.25
N VAL A 204 -41.67 4.64 -9.32
CA VAL A 204 -41.78 3.40 -10.14
C VAL A 204 -41.13 2.16 -9.49
N LYS A 205 -41.80 1.58 -8.48
CA LYS A 205 -42.02 0.11 -8.31
C LYS A 205 -42.52 -0.24 -6.90
N VAL A 206 -43.83 -0.13 -6.71
CA VAL A 206 -44.57 -1.02 -5.79
C VAL A 206 -45.31 -2.04 -6.65
N LYS A 207 -44.76 -3.26 -6.79
CA LYS A 207 -45.51 -4.45 -7.18
C LYS A 207 -44.78 -5.76 -6.81
N ALA A 208 -44.64 -5.98 -5.51
CA ALA A 208 -44.35 -7.27 -4.86
C ALA A 208 -44.95 -7.21 -3.44
N ILE A 209 -46.23 -7.54 -3.27
CA ILE A 209 -46.72 -8.83 -2.77
C ILE A 209 -46.49 -9.03 -1.24
N SER A 210 -47.46 -8.47 -0.49
CA SER A 210 -48.21 -9.16 0.58
C SER A 210 -47.68 -9.22 2.04
N LYS A 211 -48.68 -9.12 2.94
CA LYS A 211 -48.77 -9.54 4.35
C LYS A 211 -48.09 -8.68 5.43
N LYS A 212 -48.96 -8.01 6.20
CA LYS A 212 -49.02 -7.87 7.69
C LYS A 212 -47.67 -7.75 8.43
N THR A 213 -47.44 -6.75 9.29
CA THR A 213 -48.25 -6.50 10.51
C THR A 213 -48.01 -5.09 11.08
N SER A 214 -49.01 -4.53 11.76
CA SER A 214 -49.04 -3.19 12.37
C SER A 214 -48.37 -3.10 13.75
N VAL A 215 -47.60 -2.03 14.02
CA VAL A 215 -47.47 -1.39 15.37
C VAL A 215 -47.37 0.14 15.21
N LYS A 216 -47.86 0.89 16.22
CA LYS A 216 -48.17 2.34 16.21
C LYS A 216 -47.00 3.23 16.72
N LYS A 217 -47.09 4.55 16.43
CA LYS A 217 -46.80 5.75 17.27
C LYS A 217 -45.72 5.61 18.38
N ASN A 218 -44.81 6.58 18.63
CA ASN A 218 -45.08 8.01 18.83
C ASN A 218 -43.77 8.85 18.94
N ILE A 219 -43.91 10.18 18.91
CA ILE A 219 -42.82 11.18 18.97
C ILE A 219 -42.49 11.59 20.42
N LYS A 220 -41.20 11.82 20.75
CA LYS A 220 -40.73 12.95 21.60
C LYS A 220 -39.20 13.10 21.57
N VAL A 221 -38.72 14.24 21.07
CA VAL A 221 -37.32 14.70 21.16
C VAL A 221 -37.12 15.38 22.51
N LYS A 222 -36.00 15.11 23.21
CA LYS A 222 -35.61 15.84 24.43
C LYS A 222 -34.19 16.38 24.28
N VAL A 223 -34.05 17.70 24.24
CA VAL A 223 -32.77 18.43 24.13
C VAL A 223 -32.06 18.44 25.48
N VAL A 224 -30.75 18.15 25.50
CA VAL A 224 -29.90 18.34 26.69
C VAL A 224 -28.65 19.13 26.30
N LYS A 225 -28.37 20.21 27.05
CA LYS A 225 -27.26 21.16 26.83
C LYS A 225 -25.92 20.57 27.30
N LYS A 226 -24.82 21.04 26.69
CA LYS A 226 -23.43 20.76 27.14
C LYS A 226 -23.22 21.23 28.60
N PRO A 227 -22.48 20.49 29.44
CA PRO A 227 -22.11 20.94 30.78
C PRO A 227 -21.02 22.03 30.73
N LYS A 228 -21.08 22.98 31.67
CA LYS A 228 -20.01 23.95 31.94
C LYS A 228 -19.00 23.35 32.92
N THR A 229 -17.71 23.59 32.72
CA THR A 229 -16.65 23.24 33.67
C THR A 229 -16.66 24.18 34.87
N SER A 230 -16.75 23.63 36.09
CA SER A 230 -16.69 24.39 37.34
C SER A 230 -15.31 24.26 38.00
N LYS A 231 -14.65 25.40 38.26
CA LYS A 231 -13.53 25.46 39.20
C LYS A 231 -14.02 25.27 40.64
N LYS A 232 -13.30 24.45 41.41
CA LYS A 232 -13.09 24.55 42.87
C LYS A 232 -11.60 24.17 43.05
N ALA A 233 -10.79 25.10 43.55
CA ALA A 233 -10.54 25.35 44.98
C ALA A 233 -9.63 24.24 45.52
#